data_AF-A0AA42RG41-F1
#
_entry.id   AF-A0AA42RG41-F1
#
_cell.length_a   1.000
_cell.length_b   1.000
_cell.length_c   1.000
_cell.angle_alpha   90.00
_cell.angle_beta   90.00
_cell.angle_gamma   90.00
#
_symmetry.space_group_name_H-M   'P 1'
#
loop_
_entity.id
_entity.type
_entity.pdbx_description
1 polymer ?
#
loop_
_entity_poly.entity_id
_entity_poly.type
_entity_poly.pdbx_seq_one_letter_code
_entity_poly.pdbx_strand_id
1 'polypeptide(L)'
;MPSQRLNKQKAIELILVELEKGSTYSACLGVIGRKWTLSESSFKRYWKEANSTYSERQELIQKELESKRLEAETERLKKAILTKDERLEIASNIALGKARKIGEQILIPSDGDRLRALDYLAKVNGDFAPKKEEITIKTEQPLFGDD
;
A
#
# COMPACT_ATOMS: atom_id res chain seq x y z
N MET A 1 42.46 -2.81 33.57
CA MET A 1 42.42 -1.85 32.45
C MET A 1 42.00 -0.50 33.01
N PRO A 2 42.69 0.61 32.69
CA PRO A 2 42.30 1.94 33.18
C PRO A 2 40.93 2.30 32.62
N SER A 3 39.98 2.61 33.49
CA SER A 3 38.64 3.00 33.07
C SER A 3 38.67 4.40 32.45
N GLN A 4 38.34 4.48 31.17
CA GLN A 4 38.21 5.74 30.45
C GLN A 4 36.86 6.40 30.77
N ARG A 5 36.83 7.74 30.90
CA ARG A 5 35.61 8.49 31.19
C ARG A 5 34.75 8.57 29.93
N LEU A 6 33.55 8.01 29.98
CA LEU A 6 32.63 7.97 28.84
C LEU A 6 31.87 9.28 28.71
N ASN A 7 31.79 9.84 27.49
CA ASN A 7 30.96 11.02 27.23
C ASN A 7 29.48 10.62 27.04
N LYS A 8 28.57 11.59 27.17
CA LYS A 8 27.11 11.36 27.10
C LYS A 8 26.69 10.67 25.80
N GLN A 9 27.09 11.21 24.65
CA GLN A 9 26.68 10.72 23.33
C GLN A 9 27.12 9.27 23.11
N LYS A 10 28.38 8.97 23.42
CA LYS A 10 28.93 7.61 23.28
C LYS A 10 28.24 6.62 24.22
N ALA A 11 27.87 7.04 25.43
CA ALA A 11 27.09 6.20 26.33
C ALA A 11 25.71 5.85 25.74
N ILE A 12 25.01 6.84 25.18
CA ILE A 12 23.71 6.64 24.54
C ILE A 12 23.83 5.73 23.32
N GLU A 13 24.81 5.95 22.45
CA GLU A 13 25.08 5.09 21.29
C GLU A 13 25.33 3.63 21.69
N LEU A 14 26.13 3.40 22.73
CA LEU A 14 26.41 2.04 23.21
C LEU A 14 25.15 1.38 23.78
N ILE A 15 24.33 2.13 24.51
CA ILE A 15 23.05 1.63 25.03
C ILE A 15 22.10 1.31 23.87
N LEU A 16 22.02 2.15 22.84
CA LEU A 16 21.20 1.92 21.66
C LEU A 16 21.59 0.62 20.94
N VAL A 17 22.89 0.38 20.74
CA VAL A 17 23.37 -0.86 20.12
C VAL A 17 22.99 -2.09 20.96
N GLU A 18 23.02 -2.00 22.28
CA GLU A 18 22.59 -3.10 23.15
C GLU A 18 21.07 -3.28 23.12
N LEU A 19 20.29 -2.21 23.01
CA LEU A 19 18.83 -2.27 22.83
C LEU A 19 18.45 -2.92 21.49
N GLU A 20 19.17 -2.60 20.40
CA GLU A 20 19.00 -3.24 19.09
C GLU A 20 19.27 -4.75 19.11
N LYS A 21 20.09 -5.23 20.06
CA LYS A 21 20.32 -6.67 20.32
C LYS A 21 19.27 -7.31 21.23
N GLY A 22 18.30 -6.53 21.74
CA GLY A 22 17.30 -7.02 22.69
C GLY A 22 17.80 -7.10 24.14
N SER A 23 18.86 -6.36 24.51
CA SER A 23 19.36 -6.36 25.88
C SER A 23 18.42 -5.65 26.84
N THR A 24 18.28 -6.19 28.06
CA THR A 24 17.57 -5.55 29.16
C THR A 24 18.43 -4.53 29.89
N TYR A 25 17.82 -3.72 30.76
CA TYR A 25 18.49 -2.72 31.59
C TYR A 25 19.66 -3.31 32.39
N SER A 26 19.43 -4.42 33.10
CA SER A 26 20.43 -5.05 33.98
C SER A 26 21.59 -5.65 33.18
N ALA A 27 21.30 -6.27 32.04
CA ALA A 27 22.31 -6.82 31.15
C ALA A 27 23.17 -5.71 30.54
N CYS A 28 22.54 -4.63 30.05
CA CYS A 28 23.25 -3.48 29.46
C CYS A 28 24.10 -2.75 30.51
N LEU A 29 23.57 -2.56 31.72
CA LEU A 29 24.33 -1.99 32.84
C LEU A 29 25.54 -2.88 33.19
N GLY A 30 25.37 -4.21 33.18
CA GLY A 30 26.46 -5.15 33.40
C GLY A 30 27.54 -5.09 32.32
N VAL A 31 27.18 -4.86 31.06
CA VAL A 31 28.14 -4.74 29.94
C VAL A 31 28.86 -3.39 29.98
N ILE A 32 28.11 -2.29 30.12
CA ILE A 32 28.65 -0.94 30.06
C ILE A 32 29.37 -0.59 31.36
N GLY A 33 28.81 -0.94 32.51
CA GLY A 33 29.40 -0.67 33.83
C GLY A 33 30.69 -1.44 34.10
N ARG A 34 30.88 -2.64 33.51
CA ARG A 34 32.17 -3.37 33.57
C ARG A 34 33.25 -2.71 32.72
N LYS A 35 32.87 -2.09 31.60
CA LYS A 35 33.80 -1.53 30.61
C LYS A 35 34.11 -0.04 30.85
N TRP A 36 33.21 0.67 31.52
CA TRP A 36 33.28 2.12 31.71
C TRP A 36 32.83 2.52 33.12
N THR A 37 33.55 3.46 33.74
CA THR A 37 33.14 4.07 35.00
C THR A 37 32.01 5.07 34.71
N LEU A 38 30.77 4.63 34.92
CA LEU A 38 29.58 5.46 34.83
C LEU A 38 28.82 5.39 36.16
N SER A 39 28.37 6.54 36.67
CA SER A 39 27.48 6.52 37.83
C SER A 39 26.12 5.93 37.44
N GLU A 40 25.50 5.22 38.36
CA GLU A 40 24.16 4.63 38.15
C GLU A 40 23.12 5.69 37.78
N SER A 41 23.20 6.87 38.39
CA SER A 41 22.33 8.00 38.07
C SER A 41 22.48 8.49 36.62
N SER A 42 23.72 8.53 36.11
CA SER A 42 23.99 8.92 34.73
C SER A 42 23.56 7.83 33.75
N PHE A 43 23.80 6.55 34.11
CA PHE A 43 23.33 5.41 33.33
C PHE A 43 21.83 5.44 33.14
N LYS A 44 21.07 5.59 34.23
CA LYS A 44 19.60 5.61 34.19
C LYS A 44 19.06 6.72 33.29
N ARG A 45 19.68 7.91 33.32
CA ARG A 45 19.32 9.01 32.43
C ARG A 45 19.57 8.68 30.97
N TYR A 46 20.76 8.17 30.64
CA TYR A 46 21.13 7.81 29.27
C TYR A 46 20.31 6.62 28.75
N TRP A 47 19.98 5.67 29.62
CA TRP A 47 19.09 4.57 29.30
C TRP A 47 17.69 5.04 28.89
N LYS A 48 17.12 6.01 29.62
CA LYS A 48 15.82 6.59 29.28
C LYS A 48 15.85 7.31 27.92
N GLU A 49 16.91 8.08 27.67
CA GLU A 49 17.11 8.80 26.41
C GLU A 49 17.28 7.83 25.23
N ALA A 50 18.13 6.82 25.39
CA ALA A 50 18.33 5.76 24.39
C ALA A 50 17.04 4.98 24.11
N ASN A 51 16.24 4.64 25.13
CA ASN A 51 14.96 3.94 24.91
C ASN A 51 13.96 4.80 24.14
N SER A 52 13.88 6.12 24.39
CA SER A 52 13.02 7.01 23.60
C SER A 52 13.40 6.97 22.12
N THR A 53 14.70 7.18 21.84
CA THR A 53 15.21 7.12 20.46
C THR A 53 15.04 5.75 19.82
N TYR A 54 15.22 4.67 20.57
CA TYR A 54 15.00 3.31 20.08
C TYR A 54 13.53 3.09 19.70
N SER A 55 12.58 3.46 20.56
CA SER A 55 11.15 3.35 20.29
C SER A 55 10.74 4.15 19.04
N GLU A 56 11.23 5.39 18.90
CA GLU A 56 10.99 6.22 17.72
C GLU A 56 11.52 5.56 16.44
N ARG A 57 12.72 4.96 16.49
CA ARG A 57 13.28 4.21 15.36
C ARG A 57 12.46 2.97 15.02
N GLN A 58 12.02 2.21 16.03
CA GLN A 58 11.20 1.02 15.81
C GLN A 58 9.84 1.38 15.18
N GLU A 59 9.23 2.50 15.60
CA GLU A 59 7.99 2.99 15.01
C GLU A 59 8.18 3.36 13.53
N LEU A 60 9.26 4.05 13.18
CA LEU A 60 9.58 4.39 11.79
C LEU A 60 9.81 3.13 10.94
N ILE A 61 10.59 2.17 11.44
CA ILE A 61 10.85 0.90 10.75
C ILE A 61 9.55 0.14 10.53
N GLN A 62 8.70 0.06 11.56
CA GLN A 62 7.42 -0.63 11.48
C GLN A 62 6.51 0.02 10.43
N LYS A 63 6.43 1.35 10.41
CA LYS A 63 5.66 2.11 9.43
C LYS A 63 6.14 1.89 7.99
N GLU A 64 7.46 1.91 7.75
CA GLU A 64 8.01 1.61 6.43
C GLU A 64 7.77 0.16 6.01
N LEU A 65 7.88 -0.78 6.94
CA LEU A 65 7.60 -2.20 6.69
C LEU A 65 6.14 -2.42 6.32
N GLU A 66 5.21 -1.79 7.03
CA GLU A 66 3.78 -1.83 6.72
C GLU A 66 3.48 -1.22 5.35
N SER A 67 4.09 -0.09 5.02
CA SER A 67 3.94 0.53 3.69
C SER A 67 4.40 -0.41 2.58
N LYS A 68 5.57 -1.05 2.73
CA LYS A 68 6.09 -2.01 1.74
C LYS A 68 5.22 -3.27 1.62
N ARG A 69 4.66 -3.75 2.75
CA ARG A 69 3.71 -4.88 2.75
C ARG A 69 2.42 -4.51 2.02
N LEU A 70 1.89 -3.32 2.26
CA LEU A 70 0.70 -2.84 1.58
C LEU A 70 0.95 -2.70 0.08
N GLU A 71 2.07 -2.10 -0.33
CA GLU A 71 2.44 -1.97 -1.73
C GLU A 71 2.56 -3.35 -2.41
N ALA A 72 3.28 -4.29 -1.80
CA ALA A 72 3.42 -5.65 -2.32
C ALA A 72 2.06 -6.36 -2.45
N GLU A 73 1.16 -6.18 -1.48
CA GLU A 73 -0.19 -6.75 -1.53
C GLU A 73 -1.03 -6.10 -2.64
N THR A 74 -0.95 -4.79 -2.80
CA THR A 74 -1.65 -4.10 -3.89
C THR A 74 -1.16 -4.55 -5.26
N GLU A 75 0.15 -4.75 -5.43
CA GLU A 75 0.72 -5.29 -6.67
C GLU A 75 0.31 -6.75 -6.90
N ARG A 76 0.23 -7.57 -5.84
CA ARG A 76 -0.31 -8.93 -5.94
C ARG A 76 -1.78 -8.93 -6.40
N LEU A 77 -2.60 -8.03 -5.84
CA LEU A 77 -4.00 -7.88 -6.22
C LEU A 77 -4.14 -7.37 -7.66
N LYS A 78 -3.33 -6.40 -8.09
CA LYS A 78 -3.29 -5.95 -9.49
C LYS A 78 -2.95 -7.10 -10.43
N LYS A 79 -1.95 -7.93 -10.11
CA LYS A 79 -1.60 -9.11 -10.93
C LYS A 79 -2.71 -10.17 -10.94
N ALA A 80 -3.49 -10.28 -9.87
CA ALA A 80 -4.59 -11.23 -9.77
C ALA A 80 -5.88 -10.76 -10.46
N ILE A 81 -5.99 -9.46 -10.82
CA ILE A 81 -7.19 -8.87 -11.38
C ILE A 81 -6.86 -8.33 -12.78
N LEU A 82 -7.57 -8.83 -13.80
CA LEU A 82 -7.47 -8.29 -15.15
C LEU A 82 -7.83 -6.79 -15.15
N THR A 83 -6.94 -5.96 -15.68
CA THR A 83 -7.17 -4.54 -15.95
C THR A 83 -8.30 -4.36 -16.97
N LYS A 84 -8.81 -3.12 -17.11
CA LYS A 84 -9.87 -2.84 -18.09
C LYS A 84 -9.44 -3.21 -19.51
N ASP A 85 -8.22 -2.86 -19.90
CA ASP A 85 -7.72 -3.08 -21.25
C ASP A 85 -7.50 -4.57 -21.52
N GLU A 86 -6.97 -5.33 -20.56
CA GLU A 86 -6.85 -6.79 -20.69
C GLU A 86 -8.21 -7.47 -20.84
N ARG A 87 -9.23 -7.03 -20.07
CA ARG A 87 -10.60 -7.55 -20.23
C ARG A 87 -11.18 -7.23 -21.60
N LEU A 88 -10.95 -6.01 -22.10
CA LEU A 88 -11.38 -5.58 -23.43
C LEU A 88 -10.69 -6.39 -24.52
N GLU A 89 -9.38 -6.60 -24.42
CA GLU A 89 -8.61 -7.40 -25.37
C GLU A 89 -9.11 -8.84 -25.43
N ILE A 90 -9.33 -9.47 -24.25
CA ILE A 90 -9.89 -10.82 -24.18
C ILE A 90 -11.27 -10.87 -24.84
N ALA A 91 -12.15 -9.91 -24.54
CA ALA A 91 -13.49 -9.84 -25.14
C ALA A 91 -13.42 -9.63 -26.66
N SER A 92 -12.55 -8.74 -27.16
CA SER A 92 -12.35 -8.52 -28.59
C SER A 92 -11.84 -9.77 -29.30
N ASN A 93 -10.87 -10.47 -28.71
CA ASN A 93 -10.35 -11.72 -29.28
C ASN A 93 -11.42 -12.83 -29.33
N ILE A 94 -12.27 -12.92 -28.30
CA ILE A 94 -13.42 -13.83 -28.28
C ILE A 94 -14.42 -13.45 -29.37
N ALA A 95 -14.80 -12.17 -29.48
CA ALA A 95 -15.76 -11.69 -30.49
C ALA A 95 -15.30 -11.96 -31.93
N LEU A 96 -14.00 -11.80 -32.19
CA LEU A 96 -13.35 -12.13 -33.47
C LEU A 96 -13.22 -13.65 -33.73
N GLY A 97 -13.56 -14.50 -32.76
CA GLY A 97 -13.49 -15.96 -32.90
C GLY A 97 -12.07 -16.50 -32.90
N LYS A 98 -11.09 -15.76 -32.37
CA LYS A 98 -9.69 -16.22 -32.35
C LYS A 98 -9.56 -17.47 -31.47
N ALA A 99 -8.99 -18.53 -32.05
CA ALA A 99 -8.68 -19.75 -31.32
C ALA A 99 -7.61 -19.48 -30.27
N ARG A 100 -7.77 -20.07 -29.07
CA ARG A 100 -6.82 -19.95 -27.97
C ARG A 100 -6.37 -21.32 -27.51
N LYS A 101 -5.06 -21.47 -27.29
CA LYS A 101 -4.47 -22.72 -26.79
C LYS A 101 -4.45 -22.69 -25.26
N ILE A 102 -5.05 -23.70 -24.63
CA ILE A 102 -5.01 -23.89 -23.17
C ILE A 102 -4.41 -25.27 -22.94
N GLY A 103 -3.14 -25.31 -22.50
CA GLY A 103 -2.38 -26.56 -22.43
C GLY A 103 -2.25 -27.20 -23.81
N GLU A 104 -2.72 -28.44 -23.96
CA GLU A 104 -2.72 -29.17 -25.23
C GLU A 104 -3.98 -28.95 -26.08
N GLN A 105 -5.01 -28.32 -25.53
CA GLN A 105 -6.30 -28.15 -26.22
C GLN A 105 -6.38 -26.81 -26.93
N ILE A 106 -6.96 -26.82 -28.14
CA ILE A 106 -7.31 -25.61 -28.89
C ILE A 106 -8.80 -25.33 -28.66
N LEU A 107 -9.10 -24.23 -27.98
CA LEU A 107 -10.46 -23.77 -27.76
C LEU A 107 -10.82 -22.71 -28.79
N ILE A 108 -11.85 -22.97 -29.58
CA ILE A 108 -12.43 -22.02 -30.53
C ILE A 108 -13.72 -21.47 -29.90
N PRO A 109 -13.89 -20.14 -29.79
CA PRO A 109 -15.12 -19.56 -29.26
C PRO A 109 -16.35 -19.95 -30.07
N SER A 110 -17.44 -20.31 -29.39
CA SER A 110 -18.74 -20.54 -30.04
C SER A 110 -19.42 -19.22 -30.43
N ASP A 111 -20.42 -19.27 -31.32
CA ASP A 111 -21.20 -18.07 -31.67
C ASP A 111 -21.90 -17.44 -30.45
N GLY A 112 -22.31 -18.25 -29.47
CA GLY A 112 -22.86 -17.75 -28.21
C GLY A 112 -21.83 -16.98 -27.37
N ASP A 113 -20.57 -17.43 -27.35
CA ASP A 113 -19.49 -16.72 -26.65
C ASP A 113 -19.14 -15.41 -27.35
N ARG A 114 -19.18 -15.40 -28.69
CA ARG A 114 -18.99 -14.21 -29.52
C ARG A 114 -20.07 -13.16 -29.26
N LEU A 115 -21.34 -13.55 -29.22
CA LEU A 115 -22.45 -12.66 -28.89
C LEU A 115 -22.32 -12.06 -27.50
N ARG A 116 -21.97 -12.88 -26.49
CA ARG A 116 -21.74 -12.41 -25.11
C ARG A 116 -20.56 -11.43 -25.03
N ALA A 117 -19.49 -11.65 -25.80
CA ALA A 117 -18.36 -10.75 -25.85
C ALA A 117 -18.70 -9.41 -26.53
N LEU A 118 -19.48 -9.43 -27.63
CA LEU A 118 -19.97 -8.22 -28.29
C LEU A 118 -20.90 -7.41 -27.37
N ASP A 119 -21.81 -8.08 -26.66
CA ASP A 119 -22.70 -7.43 -25.69
C ASP A 119 -21.90 -6.78 -24.55
N TYR A 120 -20.88 -7.46 -24.02
CA TYR A 120 -19.97 -6.88 -23.03
C TYR A 120 -19.27 -5.62 -23.57
N LEU A 121 -18.72 -5.68 -24.79
CA LEU A 121 -18.03 -4.54 -25.42
C LEU A 121 -18.98 -3.35 -25.63
N ALA A 122 -20.20 -3.60 -26.14
CA ALA A 122 -21.21 -2.57 -26.36
C ALA A 122 -21.64 -1.88 -25.05
N LYS A 123 -21.79 -2.64 -23.96
CA LYS A 123 -22.08 -2.10 -22.62
C LYS A 123 -20.94 -1.23 -22.10
N VAL A 124 -19.69 -1.66 -22.25
CA VAL A 124 -18.53 -0.90 -21.76
C VAL A 124 -18.30 0.37 -22.59
N ASN A 125 -18.59 0.34 -23.88
CA ASN A 125 -18.49 1.51 -24.77
C ASN A 125 -19.65 2.50 -24.64
N GLY A 126 -20.75 2.09 -24.00
CA GLY A 126 -21.91 2.95 -23.80
C GLY A 126 -22.84 3.00 -25.01
N ASP A 127 -22.83 2.00 -25.88
CA ASP A 127 -23.73 1.92 -27.05
C ASP A 127 -25.21 1.90 -26.63
N PHE A 128 -25.49 1.48 -25.38
CA PHE A 128 -26.81 1.47 -24.76
C PHE A 128 -27.09 2.71 -23.88
N ALA A 129 -26.23 3.73 -23.90
CA ALA A 129 -26.45 4.93 -23.09
C ALA A 129 -27.69 5.71 -23.58
N PRO A 130 -28.62 6.08 -22.69
CA PRO A 130 -29.80 6.84 -23.06
C PRO A 130 -29.39 8.23 -23.58
N LYS A 131 -29.93 8.63 -24.74
CA LYS A 131 -29.75 9.99 -25.26
C LYS A 131 -30.50 10.96 -24.36
N LYS A 132 -29.82 12.01 -23.89
CA LYS A 132 -30.48 13.11 -23.18
C LYS A 132 -31.40 13.83 -24.16
N GLU A 133 -32.69 13.85 -23.88
CA GLU A 133 -33.63 14.71 -24.60
C GLU A 133 -33.55 16.11 -23.99
N GLU A 134 -33.13 17.10 -24.78
CA GLU A 134 -33.19 18.51 -24.40
C GLU A 134 -34.64 18.98 -24.51
N ILE A 135 -35.33 19.04 -23.37
CA ILE A 135 -36.68 19.59 -23.30
C ILE A 135 -36.56 21.12 -23.30
N THR A 136 -36.76 21.73 -24.47
CA THR A 136 -36.92 23.19 -24.58
C THR A 136 -38.30 23.56 -24.04
N ILE A 137 -38.38 23.90 -22.75
CA ILE A 137 -39.59 24.47 -22.14
C ILE A 137 -39.78 25.86 -22.77
N LYS A 138 -40.72 25.97 -23.70
CA LYS A 138 -41.22 27.28 -24.14
C LYS A 138 -42.05 27.82 -22.98
N THR A 139 -41.48 28.76 -22.24
CA THR A 139 -42.26 29.63 -21.33
C THR A 139 -43.24 30.42 -22.17
N GLU A 140 -44.48 29.97 -22.25
CA GLU A 140 -45.58 30.79 -22.72
C GLU A 140 -45.79 31.93 -21.72
N GLN A 141 -45.90 33.16 -22.24
CA GLN A 141 -46.11 34.37 -21.45
C GLN A 141 -47.39 34.25 -20.60
N PRO A 142 -47.42 34.81 -19.37
CA PRO A 142 -48.63 34.79 -18.55
C PRO A 142 -49.77 35.52 -19.26
N LEU A 143 -50.93 34.84 -19.32
CA LEU A 143 -52.12 35.25 -20.06
C LEU A 143 -53.02 36.26 -19.31
N PHE A 144 -52.50 36.92 -18.27
CA PHE A 144 -53.24 37.91 -17.50
C PHE A 144 -52.50 39.24 -17.60
N GLY A 145 -53.08 40.17 -18.35
CA GLY A 145 -52.72 41.58 -18.28
C GLY A 145 -53.11 42.13 -16.91
N ASP A 146 -52.27 43.00 -16.39
CA ASP A 146 -52.54 43.76 -15.17
C ASP A 146 -53.79 44.64 -15.40
N ASP A 147 -54.89 44.31 -14.71
CA ASP A 147 -56.00 45.23 -14.43
C ASP A 147 -55.77 45.93 -13.08
#